data_AF-A0A972RJ50-F1
#
_entry.id   AF-A0A972RJ50-F1
#
_cell.length_a   1.000
_cell.length_b   1.000
_cell.length_c   1.000
_cell.angle_alpha   90.00
_cell.angle_beta   90.00
_cell.angle_gamma   90.00
#
_symmetry.space_group_name_H-M   'P 1'
#
loop_
_entity.id
_entity.type
_entity.pdbx_description
1 polymer ?
#
loop_
_entity_poly.entity_id
_entity_poly.type
_entity_poly.pdbx_seq_one_letter_code
_entity_poly.pdbx_strand_id
1 'polypeptide(L)'
;MAYHYPTPQELGIKIPANLVPERFCSGFRHGLKGGQIDKVQYLRRSFRLGYRMSKLFLREYRRQQGILTFPTKGQFRFRAS
;
A
#
# COMPACT_ATOMS: atom_id res chain seq x y z
N MET A 1 3.74 16.54 17.36
CA MET A 1 3.98 15.08 17.48
C MET A 1 4.27 14.52 16.11
N ALA A 2 5.45 13.93 15.89
CA ALA A 2 5.76 13.27 14.63
C ALA A 2 4.99 11.95 14.56
N TYR A 3 4.07 11.82 13.61
CA TYR A 3 3.34 10.56 13.40
C TYR A 3 4.29 9.54 12.78
N HIS A 4 4.66 8.51 13.54
CA HIS A 4 5.50 7.42 13.06
C HIS A 4 4.62 6.37 12.39
N TYR A 5 4.78 6.21 11.07
CA TYR A 5 4.13 5.12 10.36
C TYR A 5 4.89 3.82 10.62
N PRO A 6 4.17 2.71 10.88
CA PRO A 6 4.83 1.44 11.09
C PRO A 6 5.56 0.99 9.82
N THR A 7 6.68 0.30 10.02
CA THR A 7 7.42 -0.41 9.00
C THR A 7 6.79 -1.79 8.74
N PRO A 8 7.04 -2.41 7.58
CA PRO A 8 6.61 -3.78 7.33
C PRO A 8 7.05 -4.76 8.41
N GLN A 9 8.28 -4.61 8.91
CA GLN A 9 8.89 -5.48 9.92
C GLN A 9 8.18 -5.38 11.27
N GLU A 10 7.84 -4.17 11.72
CA GLU A 10 7.07 -3.94 12.95
C GLU A 10 5.67 -4.58 12.89
N LEU A 11 5.12 -4.74 11.68
CA LEU A 11 3.83 -5.40 11.44
C LEU A 11 3.95 -6.91 11.18
N GLY A 12 5.15 -7.49 11.30
CA GLY A 12 5.39 -8.91 11.01
C GLY A 12 5.30 -9.28 9.53
N ILE A 13 5.32 -8.29 8.62
CA ILE A 13 5.25 -8.51 7.17
C ILE A 13 6.63 -8.94 6.67
N LYS A 14 6.74 -10.19 6.24
CA LYS A 14 7.97 -10.72 5.62
C LYS A 14 8.14 -10.16 4.22
N ILE A 15 9.28 -9.51 3.97
CA ILE A 15 9.66 -9.06 2.63
C ILE A 15 10.29 -10.25 1.87
N PRO A 16 9.76 -10.64 0.71
CA PRO A 16 10.36 -11.69 -0.10
C PRO A 16 11.82 -11.38 -0.48
N ALA A 17 12.69 -12.40 -0.41
CA ALA A 17 14.13 -12.25 -0.64
C ALA A 17 14.51 -11.74 -2.05
N ASN A 18 13.62 -11.89 -3.03
CA ASN A 18 13.81 -11.39 -4.39
C ASN A 18 13.45 -9.90 -4.56
N LEU A 19 13.07 -9.20 -3.48
CA LEU A 19 12.76 -7.78 -3.50
C LEU A 19 13.83 -6.98 -2.78
N VAL A 20 14.18 -5.84 -3.36
CA VAL A 20 15.01 -4.81 -2.70
C VAL A 20 14.26 -4.22 -1.49
N PRO A 21 14.71 -4.46 -0.25
CA PRO A 21 13.98 -4.10 0.97
C PRO A 21 13.70 -2.61 1.10
N GLU A 22 14.67 -1.76 0.78
CA GLU A 22 14.55 -0.30 0.95
C GLU A 22 13.46 0.25 0.03
N ARG A 23 13.39 -0.26 -1.20
CA ARG A 23 12.37 0.13 -2.18
C ARG A 23 10.98 -0.37 -1.75
N PHE A 24 10.91 -1.57 -1.18
CA PHE A 24 9.66 -2.11 -0.64
C PHE A 24 9.16 -1.24 0.51
N CYS A 25 10.00 -0.95 1.51
CA CYS A 25 9.65 -0.10 2.65
C CYS A 25 9.25 1.31 2.19
N SER A 26 9.95 1.88 1.20
CA SER A 26 9.59 3.18 0.61
C SER A 26 8.19 3.16 -0.03
N GLY A 27 7.88 2.13 -0.81
CA GLY A 27 6.55 1.96 -1.41
C GLY A 27 5.45 1.78 -0.36
N PHE A 28 5.72 1.00 0.69
CA PHE A 28 4.80 0.79 1.80
C PHE A 28 4.48 2.09 2.52
N ARG A 29 5.51 2.85 2.91
CA ARG A 29 5.38 4.16 3.56
C ARG A 29 4.65 5.17 2.66
N HIS A 30 4.93 5.17 1.36
CA HIS A 30 4.25 6.04 0.40
C HIS A 30 2.74 5.79 0.38
N GLY A 31 2.33 4.52 0.36
CA GLY A 31 0.92 4.17 0.34
C GLY A 31 0.20 4.39 1.68
N LEU A 32 0.89 4.27 2.82
CA LEU A 32 0.37 4.65 4.14
C LEU A 32 0.08 6.15 4.25
N LYS A 33 0.94 6.99 3.66
CA LYS A 33 0.76 8.44 3.57
C LYS A 33 -0.35 8.88 2.60
N GLY A 34 -1.04 7.93 1.94
CA GLY A 34 -2.07 8.24 0.95
C GLY A 34 -1.54 8.60 -0.44
N GLY A 35 -0.26 8.36 -0.71
CA GLY A 35 0.36 8.65 -2.00
C GLY A 35 -0.26 7.90 -3.18
N GLN A 36 -0.10 8.46 -4.39
CA GLN A 36 -0.51 7.87 -5.66
C GLN A 36 0.71 7.35 -6.44
N ILE A 37 0.49 6.39 -7.34
CA ILE A 37 1.51 5.91 -8.27
C ILE A 37 1.43 6.77 -9.55
N ASP A 38 2.05 7.95 -9.50
CA ASP A 38 2.02 8.96 -10.57
C ASP A 38 3.37 9.12 -11.31
N LYS A 39 4.46 8.58 -10.76
CA LYS A 39 5.82 8.67 -11.32
C LYS A 39 6.33 7.32 -11.79
N VAL A 40 7.09 7.32 -12.87
CA VAL A 40 7.71 6.10 -13.47
C VAL A 40 8.55 5.34 -12.44
N GLN A 41 9.26 6.02 -11.56
CA GLN A 41 10.06 5.41 -10.50
C GLN A 41 9.24 4.53 -9.53
N TYR A 42 7.95 4.81 -9.37
CA TYR A 42 7.02 4.04 -8.54
C TYR A 42 6.58 2.74 -9.23
N LEU A 43 6.83 2.57 -10.53
CA LEU A 43 6.52 1.36 -11.27
C LEU A 43 7.53 0.22 -11.03
N ARG A 44 8.63 0.48 -10.32
CA ARG A 44 9.59 -0.57 -9.95
C ARG A 44 8.90 -1.64 -9.11
N ARG A 45 9.14 -2.92 -9.42
CA ARG A 45 8.45 -4.08 -8.80
C ARG A 45 8.42 -4.03 -7.28
N SER A 46 9.58 -3.86 -6.62
CA SER A 46 9.66 -3.81 -5.15
C SER A 46 8.82 -2.69 -4.56
N PHE A 47 8.83 -1.51 -5.18
CA PHE A 47 8.03 -0.37 -4.75
C PHE A 47 6.54 -0.64 -4.88
N ARG A 48 6.09 -1.13 -6.05
CA ARG A 48 4.66 -1.45 -6.28
C ARG A 48 4.14 -2.49 -5.30
N LEU A 49 4.94 -3.50 -4.96
CA LEU A 49 4.55 -4.53 -4.00
C LEU A 49 4.46 -3.96 -2.58
N GLY A 50 5.41 -3.13 -2.16
CA GLY A 50 5.32 -2.39 -0.91
C GLY A 50 4.07 -1.51 -0.83
N TYR A 51 3.81 -0.74 -1.89
CA TYR A 51 2.61 0.09 -2.01
C TYR A 51 1.31 -0.72 -1.94
N ARG A 52 1.24 -1.84 -2.67
CA ARG A 52 0.09 -2.74 -2.61
C ARG A 52 -0.12 -3.27 -1.20
N MET A 53 0.97 -3.65 -0.52
CA MET A 53 0.91 -4.18 0.83
C MET A 53 0.36 -3.15 1.83
N SER A 54 0.68 -1.87 1.67
CA SER A 54 0.11 -0.83 2.54
C SER A 54 -1.41 -0.70 2.36
N LYS A 55 -1.93 -0.86 1.13
CA LYS A 55 -3.38 -0.83 0.89
C LYS A 55 -4.08 -2.03 1.52
N LEU A 56 -3.46 -3.21 1.46
CA LEU A 56 -3.98 -4.41 2.13
C LEU A 56 -3.97 -4.24 3.65
N PHE A 57 -2.87 -3.73 4.21
CA PHE A 57 -2.77 -3.41 5.63
C PHE A 57 -3.85 -2.42 6.07
N LEU A 58 -4.00 -1.28 5.38
CA LEU A 58 -5.02 -0.28 5.71
C LEU A 58 -6.44 -0.84 5.58
N ARG A 59 -6.69 -1.71 4.60
CA ARG A 59 -7.98 -2.38 4.45
C ARG A 59 -8.28 -3.27 5.65
N GLU A 60 -7.31 -4.06 6.09
CA GLU A 60 -7.48 -4.95 7.25
C GLU A 60 -7.62 -4.16 8.56
N TYR A 61 -6.77 -3.14 8.76
CA TYR A 61 -6.86 -2.24 9.90
C TYR A 61 -8.25 -1.58 10.00
N ARG A 62 -8.79 -1.08 8.88
CA ARG A 62 -10.15 -0.51 8.85
C ARG A 62 -11.23 -1.55 9.16
N ARG A 63 -11.10 -2.77 8.63
CA ARG A 63 -12.02 -3.88 8.93
C ARG A 63 -12.04 -4.19 10.42
N GLN A 64 -10.88 -4.25 11.07
CA GLN A 64 -10.77 -4.46 12.52
C GLN A 64 -11.44 -3.34 13.34
N GLN A 65 -11.41 -2.11 12.83
CA GLN A 65 -12.09 -0.95 13.44
C GLN A 65 -13.59 -0.87 13.10
N GLY A 66 -14.17 -1.90 12.46
CA GLY A 66 -15.57 -1.91 12.05
C GLY A 66 -15.90 -0.97 10.88
N ILE A 67 -14.88 -0.38 10.25
CA ILE A 67 -15.02 0.51 9.08
C ILE A 67 -15.13 -0.38 7.83
N LEU A 68 -16.31 -0.96 7.64
CA LEU A 68 -16.63 -1.83 6.49
C LEU A 68 -17.15 -1.04 5.27
N THR A 69 -17.54 0.22 5.47
CA THR A 69 -18.12 1.08 4.44
C THR A 69 -17.03 1.87 3.71
N PHE A 70 -16.67 1.41 2.51
CA PHE A 70 -16.02 2.29 1.54
C PHE A 70 -17.08 3.24 0.97
N PRO A 71 -16.86 4.57 0.94
CA PRO A 71 -17.85 5.53 0.42
C PRO A 71 -18.02 5.50 -1.11
N THR A 72 -17.71 4.40 -1.81
CA THR A 72 -17.80 4.37 -3.28
C THR A 72 -18.12 2.99 -3.83
N LYS A 73 -19.37 2.79 -4.24
CA LYS A 73 -19.81 1.69 -5.11
C LYS A 73 -19.57 2.08 -6.58
N GLY A 74 -18.32 2.26 -6.99
CA GLY A 74 -17.98 2.58 -8.39
C GLY A 74 -17.58 1.31 -9.15
N GLN A 75 -18.48 0.78 -9.98
CA GLN A 75 -18.10 -0.26 -10.96
C GLN A 75 -17.34 0.40 -12.11
N PHE A 76 -16.01 0.25 -12.15
CA PHE A 76 -15.23 0.64 -13.32
C PHE A 76 -15.44 -0.39 -14.44
N ARG A 77 -16.33 -0.08 -15.38
CA ARG A 77 -16.41 -0.80 -16.66
C ARG A 77 -15.43 -0.14 -17.64
N PHE A 78 -14.31 -0.81 -17.91
CA PHE A 78 -13.51 -0.50 -19.08
C PHE A 78 -14.27 -0.99 -20.31
N ARG A 79 -14.76 -0.06 -21.14
CA ARG A 79 -15.12 -0.37 -22.53
C ARG A 79 -13.82 -0.33 -23.33
N ALA A 80 -13.46 -1.45 -23.94
CA ALA A 80 -12.48 -1.46 -25.01
C ALA A 80 -13.14 -0.84 -26.25
N SER A 81 -12.47 0.15 -26.84
CA SER A 81 -12.79 0.70 -28.16
C SER A 81 -12.06 -0.06 -29.24
#